data_AF-A0A2E6RP86-F1
#
_entry.id   AF-A0A2E6RP86-F1
#
_cell.length_a   1.000
_cell.length_b   1.000
_cell.length_c   1.000
_cell.angle_alpha   90.00
_cell.angle_beta   90.00
_cell.angle_gamma   90.00
#
_symmetry.space_group_name_H-M   'P 1'
#
loop_
_entity.id
_entity.type
_entity.pdbx_description
1 polymer ?
#
loop_
_entity_poly.entity_id
_entity_poly.type
_entity_poly.pdbx_seq_one_letter_code
_entity_poly.pdbx_strand_id
1 'polypeptide(L)'
;MLFNIIKYFYKGLVIKFYSNFFKIILIIFFLSACSNTDNLIKLSEIPPDEFSVLRKDPLEIPPNFNLRPPGKSKKTNSLDPSEKAKDLLSDLISKKERINSYENLTKGDTILLKNTGFSERNYSIREILNTENALALQNKGRVELLIEKLVGDSSNENILDPEKELRRSQEKIATGENFIKSQKPVIIRRLK
;
A
#
# COMPACT_ATOMS: atom_id res chain seq x y z
N MET A 1 46.55 15.24 -62.20
CA MET A 1 46.29 14.59 -60.90
C MET A 1 45.45 15.43 -59.93
N LEU A 2 45.67 16.75 -59.82
CA LEU A 2 44.96 17.62 -58.85
C LEU A 2 43.42 17.64 -58.98
N PHE A 3 42.89 17.68 -60.20
CA PHE A 3 41.43 17.77 -60.45
C PHE A 3 40.64 16.53 -60.00
N ASN A 4 41.23 15.33 -60.06
CA ASN A 4 40.56 14.12 -59.60
C ASN A 4 40.46 14.08 -58.07
N ILE A 5 41.48 14.55 -57.35
CA ILE A 5 41.49 14.62 -55.88
C ILE A 5 40.41 15.60 -55.38
N ILE A 6 40.28 16.76 -56.02
CA ILE A 6 39.23 17.76 -55.71
C ILE A 6 37.83 17.17 -55.97
N LYS A 7 37.63 16.43 -57.06
CA LYS A 7 36.35 15.77 -57.38
C LYS A 7 35.99 14.68 -56.36
N TYR A 8 36.96 13.91 -55.89
CA TYR A 8 36.76 12.91 -54.82
C TYR A 8 36.46 13.57 -53.47
N PHE A 9 37.13 14.68 -53.16
CA PHE A 9 36.89 15.44 -51.93
C PHE A 9 35.49 16.08 -51.92
N TYR A 10 35.06 16.69 -53.04
CA TYR A 10 33.70 17.20 -53.19
C TYR A 10 32.65 16.09 -53.14
N LYS A 11 32.89 14.93 -53.76
CA LYS A 11 31.98 13.78 -53.70
C LYS A 11 31.83 13.26 -52.27
N GLY A 12 32.91 13.22 -51.50
CA GLY A 12 32.90 12.85 -50.08
C GLY A 12 32.21 13.87 -49.18
N LEU A 13 32.40 15.18 -49.44
CA LEU A 13 31.71 16.26 -48.73
C LEU A 13 30.20 16.23 -49.00
N VAL A 14 29.82 16.05 -50.27
CA VAL A 14 28.42 15.98 -50.71
C VAL A 14 27.72 14.74 -50.14
N ILE A 15 28.40 13.58 -50.09
CA ILE A 15 27.86 12.36 -49.46
C ILE A 15 27.67 12.55 -47.94
N LYS A 16 28.61 13.18 -47.24
CA LYS A 16 28.47 13.49 -45.81
C LYS A 16 27.33 14.47 -45.55
N PHE A 17 27.16 15.45 -46.45
CA PHE A 17 26.06 16.41 -46.39
C PHE A 17 24.71 15.70 -46.56
N TYR A 18 24.52 14.90 -47.62
CA TYR A 18 23.28 14.15 -47.82
C TYR A 18 22.99 13.15 -46.69
N SER A 19 24.01 12.50 -46.11
CA SER A 19 23.85 11.61 -44.95
C SER A 19 23.36 12.36 -43.71
N ASN A 20 23.87 13.57 -43.45
CA ASN A 20 23.42 14.39 -42.32
C ASN A 20 22.00 14.93 -42.54
N PHE A 21 21.67 15.35 -43.76
CA PHE A 21 20.30 15.77 -44.11
C PHE A 21 19.29 14.61 -43.96
N PHE A 22 19.67 13.41 -44.36
CA PHE A 22 18.83 12.21 -44.22
C PHE A 22 18.51 11.91 -42.75
N LYS A 23 19.49 12.08 -41.84
CA LYS A 23 19.27 11.91 -40.38
C LYS A 23 18.29 12.94 -39.82
N ILE A 24 18.37 14.19 -40.26
CA ILE A 24 17.47 15.26 -39.80
C ILE A 24 16.04 14.97 -40.28
N ILE A 25 15.87 14.57 -41.53
CA ILE A 25 14.57 14.17 -42.10
C ILE A 25 13.98 12.96 -41.36
N LEU A 26 14.81 11.97 -41.02
CA LEU A 26 14.38 10.81 -40.24
C LEU A 26 13.84 11.24 -38.86
N ILE A 27 14.53 12.15 -38.17
CA ILE A 27 14.12 12.66 -36.85
C ILE A 27 12.79 13.41 -36.91
N ILE A 28 12.57 14.22 -37.94
CA ILE A 28 11.30 14.96 -38.12
C ILE A 28 10.13 13.99 -38.36
N PHE A 29 10.37 12.88 -39.07
CA PHE A 29 9.36 11.85 -39.30
C PHE A 29 8.95 11.16 -37.99
N PHE A 30 9.90 10.85 -37.10
CA PHE A 30 9.59 10.25 -35.80
C PHE A 30 8.83 11.18 -34.84
N LEU A 31 9.08 12.50 -34.90
CA LEU A 31 8.35 13.47 -34.07
C LEU A 31 6.86 13.61 -34.47
N SER A 32 6.53 13.35 -35.74
CA SER A 32 5.15 13.44 -36.24
C SER A 32 4.24 12.31 -35.74
N ALA A 33 4.79 11.26 -35.14
CA ALA A 33 4.03 10.13 -34.60
C ALA A 33 3.52 10.36 -33.15
N CYS A 34 3.92 11.46 -32.50
CA CYS A 34 3.58 11.74 -31.09
C CYS A 34 2.30 12.60 -30.92
N SER A 35 1.58 12.94 -31.99
CA SER A 35 0.47 13.90 -31.96
C SER A 35 -0.89 13.33 -31.56
N ASN A 36 -1.06 12.00 -31.47
CA ASN A 36 -2.36 11.35 -31.28
C ASN A 36 -2.48 10.61 -29.92
N THR A 37 -2.21 11.29 -28.81
CA THR A 37 -2.37 10.72 -27.45
C THR A 37 -3.71 11.07 -26.79
N ASP A 38 -4.54 11.89 -27.44
CA ASP A 38 -5.83 12.37 -26.90
C ASP A 38 -6.84 11.25 -26.62
N ASN A 39 -6.74 10.11 -27.32
CA ASN A 39 -7.61 8.94 -27.10
C ASN A 39 -7.04 7.94 -26.07
N LEU A 40 -5.75 8.04 -25.74
CA LEU A 40 -5.09 7.18 -24.73
C LEU A 40 -5.15 7.82 -23.34
N ILE A 41 -5.18 9.15 -23.29
CA ILE A 41 -5.38 9.94 -22.08
C ILE A 41 -6.84 10.33 -22.09
N LYS A 42 -7.67 9.63 -21.31
CA LYS A 42 -9.12 9.79 -21.16
C LYS A 42 -9.51 11.13 -20.50
N LEU A 43 -8.97 12.25 -21.00
CA LEU A 43 -9.06 13.59 -20.40
C LEU A 43 -10.31 14.36 -20.85
N SER A 44 -11.04 13.84 -21.85
CA SER A 44 -12.22 14.46 -22.44
C SER A 44 -13.51 13.69 -22.15
N GLU A 45 -13.57 12.93 -21.05
CA GLU A 45 -14.86 12.47 -20.54
C GLU A 45 -15.64 13.69 -20.04
N ILE A 46 -16.59 14.14 -20.85
CA ILE A 46 -17.64 15.05 -20.42
C ILE A 46 -18.36 14.34 -19.26
N PRO A 47 -18.33 14.87 -18.03
CA PRO A 47 -19.00 14.22 -16.91
C PRO A 47 -20.49 14.11 -17.27
N PRO A 48 -21.11 12.92 -17.09
CA PRO A 48 -22.52 12.76 -17.38
C PRO A 48 -23.31 13.75 -16.53
N ASP A 49 -24.33 14.38 -17.11
CA ASP A 49 -25.18 15.34 -16.43
C ASP A 49 -25.87 14.67 -15.23
N GLU A 50 -25.39 14.97 -14.03
CA GLU A 50 -25.87 14.42 -12.76
C GLU A 50 -27.32 14.81 -12.46
N PHE A 51 -27.87 15.80 -13.18
CA PHE A 51 -29.25 16.25 -13.04
C PHE A 51 -30.21 15.66 -14.09
N SER A 52 -29.70 14.80 -14.98
CA SER A 52 -30.55 14.15 -15.97
C SER A 52 -31.43 13.08 -15.32
N VAL A 53 -32.73 13.39 -15.19
CA VAL A 53 -33.72 12.45 -14.67
C VAL A 53 -34.17 11.52 -15.82
N LEU A 54 -33.60 10.31 -15.85
CA LEU A 54 -34.08 9.24 -16.72
C LEU A 54 -35.42 8.71 -16.22
N ARG A 55 -36.45 8.73 -17.08
CA ARG A 55 -37.74 8.11 -16.77
C ARG A 55 -37.57 6.61 -16.79
N LYS A 56 -37.84 5.95 -15.67
CA LYS A 56 -37.84 4.50 -15.58
C LYS A 56 -39.11 3.95 -16.23
N ASP A 57 -38.97 2.92 -17.04
CA ASP A 57 -40.09 2.18 -17.58
C ASP A 57 -41.00 1.68 -16.43
N PRO A 58 -42.33 1.63 -16.64
CA PRO A 58 -43.25 1.12 -15.63
C PRO A 58 -42.85 -0.30 -15.21
N LEU A 59 -42.90 -0.58 -13.91
CA LEU A 59 -42.53 -1.90 -13.38
C LEU A 59 -43.53 -2.96 -13.88
N GLU A 60 -43.06 -3.91 -14.67
CA GLU A 60 -43.81 -5.11 -15.01
C GLU A 60 -43.74 -6.12 -13.85
N ILE A 61 -44.91 -6.57 -13.40
CA ILE A 61 -45.02 -7.57 -12.34
C ILE A 61 -44.88 -8.95 -13.00
N PRO A 62 -43.92 -9.79 -12.57
CA PRO A 62 -43.73 -11.10 -13.16
C PRO A 62 -44.94 -12.01 -12.91
N PRO A 63 -45.27 -12.94 -13.83
CA PRO A 63 -46.48 -13.76 -13.79
C PRO A 63 -46.59 -14.69 -12.58
N ASN A 64 -45.52 -14.87 -11.80
CA ASN A 64 -45.47 -15.74 -10.63
C ASN A 64 -45.08 -14.99 -9.34
N PHE A 65 -45.71 -13.85 -9.05
CA PHE A 65 -45.48 -13.10 -7.81
C PHE A 65 -46.02 -13.80 -6.54
N ASN A 66 -46.96 -14.74 -6.69
CA ASN A 66 -47.58 -15.45 -5.56
C ASN A 66 -46.81 -16.71 -5.11
N LEU A 67 -45.59 -16.93 -5.61
CA LEU A 67 -44.75 -18.02 -5.08
C LEU A 67 -44.38 -17.67 -3.63
N ARG A 68 -44.92 -18.42 -2.67
CA ARG A 68 -44.41 -18.39 -1.30
C ARG A 68 -42.92 -18.77 -1.36
N PRO A 69 -42.03 -18.01 -0.70
CA PRO A 69 -40.66 -18.42 -0.52
C PRO A 69 -40.65 -19.86 0.02
N PRO A 70 -39.82 -20.76 -0.52
CA PRO A 70 -39.71 -22.11 0.00
C PRO A 70 -39.48 -22.03 1.51
N GLY A 71 -40.32 -22.70 2.28
CA GLY A 71 -40.31 -22.62 3.74
C GLY A 71 -38.90 -22.84 4.26
N LYS A 72 -38.51 -22.06 5.28
CA LYS A 72 -37.17 -22.14 5.91
C LYS A 72 -36.89 -23.61 6.21
N SER A 73 -35.95 -24.23 5.49
CA SER A 73 -35.45 -25.56 5.86
C SER A 73 -34.98 -25.48 7.31
N LYS A 74 -35.25 -26.53 8.10
CA LYS A 74 -34.72 -26.63 9.47
C LYS A 74 -33.23 -26.32 9.40
N LYS A 75 -32.79 -25.26 10.09
CA LYS A 75 -31.37 -24.97 10.27
C LYS A 75 -30.74 -26.19 10.93
N THR A 76 -30.12 -27.07 10.14
CA THR A 76 -29.29 -28.13 10.67
C THR A 76 -28.00 -27.46 11.13
N ASN A 77 -27.71 -27.59 12.42
CA ASN A 77 -26.48 -27.23 13.11
C ASN A 77 -26.40 -25.77 13.58
N SER A 78 -27.15 -25.48 14.66
CA SER A 78 -26.76 -24.44 15.62
C SER A 78 -25.59 -24.96 16.47
N LEU A 79 -24.40 -25.08 15.87
CA LEU A 79 -23.20 -25.00 16.67
C LEU A 79 -23.09 -23.55 17.12
N ASP A 80 -22.81 -23.33 18.40
CA ASP A 80 -22.53 -21.99 18.91
C ASP A 80 -21.41 -21.38 18.04
N PRO A 81 -21.60 -20.19 17.43
CA PRO A 81 -20.55 -19.53 16.66
C PRO A 81 -19.23 -19.42 17.45
N SER A 82 -19.31 -19.36 18.78
CA SER A 82 -18.14 -19.34 19.67
C SER A 82 -17.38 -20.66 19.66
N GLU A 83 -18.07 -21.81 19.70
CA GLU A 83 -17.44 -23.13 19.62
C GLU A 83 -16.86 -23.38 18.23
N LYS A 84 -17.57 -22.98 17.17
CA LYS A 84 -17.07 -23.09 15.80
C LYS A 84 -15.83 -22.23 15.57
N ALA A 85 -15.77 -21.03 16.15
CA ALA A 85 -14.60 -20.17 16.08
C ALA A 85 -13.40 -20.77 16.83
N LYS A 86 -13.63 -21.38 18.00
CA LYS A 86 -12.58 -22.06 18.77
C LYS A 86 -12.03 -23.26 18.02
N ASP A 87 -12.90 -24.07 17.41
CA ASP A 87 -12.49 -25.26 16.65
C ASP A 87 -11.65 -24.87 15.43
N LEU A 88 -12.10 -23.87 14.67
CA LEU A 88 -11.33 -23.30 13.55
C LEU A 88 -9.98 -22.74 14.00
N LEU A 89 -9.94 -21.99 15.11
CA LEU A 89 -8.70 -21.43 15.62
C LEU A 89 -7.74 -22.52 16.11
N SER A 90 -8.27 -23.54 16.79
CA SER A 90 -7.50 -24.70 17.25
C SER A 90 -6.90 -25.47 16.07
N ASP A 91 -7.67 -25.64 14.99
CA ASP A 91 -7.21 -26.31 13.78
C ASP A 91 -6.11 -25.49 13.08
N LEU A 92 -6.23 -24.15 13.05
CA LEU A 92 -5.18 -23.25 12.53
C LEU A 92 -3.91 -23.22 13.40
N ILE A 93 -4.04 -23.35 14.72
CA ILE A 93 -2.88 -23.40 15.64
C ILE A 93 -2.19 -24.76 15.57
N SER A 94 -2.96 -25.84 15.46
CA SER A 94 -2.50 -27.23 15.33
C SER A 94 -1.84 -27.45 13.98
N LYS A 95 -2.41 -26.85 12.93
CA LYS A 95 -1.81 -26.70 11.62
C LYS A 95 -0.78 -25.57 11.67
N LYS A 96 0.30 -25.81 12.44
CA LYS A 96 1.59 -25.11 12.31
C LYS A 96 2.23 -25.46 10.96
N GLU A 97 1.47 -25.37 9.87
CA GLU A 97 2.03 -25.14 8.57
C GLU A 97 2.75 -23.81 8.71
N ARG A 98 4.08 -23.90 8.72
CA ARG A 98 4.92 -22.73 8.53
C ARG A 98 4.38 -22.07 7.27
N ILE A 99 3.71 -20.94 7.44
CA ILE A 99 3.31 -20.07 6.35
C ILE A 99 4.62 -19.53 5.79
N ASN A 100 5.33 -20.37 5.06
CA ASN A 100 6.38 -20.03 4.15
C ASN A 100 5.65 -19.46 2.93
N SER A 101 4.95 -18.33 3.11
CA SER A 101 4.23 -17.60 2.05
C SER A 101 5.20 -16.94 1.06
N TYR A 102 6.29 -17.64 0.73
CA TYR A 102 7.23 -17.24 -0.30
C TYR A 102 6.85 -17.80 -1.67
N GLU A 103 5.89 -18.73 -1.75
CA GLU A 103 5.45 -19.32 -3.02
C GLU A 103 4.81 -18.31 -3.98
N ASN A 104 4.27 -17.20 -3.48
CA ASN A 104 3.58 -16.18 -4.30
C ASN A 104 4.24 -14.79 -4.26
N LEU A 105 5.48 -14.66 -3.77
CA LEU A 105 6.16 -13.36 -3.72
C LEU A 105 6.74 -12.99 -5.08
N THR A 106 6.49 -11.76 -5.54
CA THR A 106 7.16 -11.26 -6.74
C THR A 106 8.64 -10.99 -6.45
N LYS A 107 9.45 -10.88 -7.51
CA LYS A 107 10.85 -10.44 -7.38
C LYS A 107 10.99 -9.08 -6.69
N GLY A 108 10.00 -8.20 -6.84
CA GLY A 108 9.97 -6.91 -6.14
C GLY A 108 9.76 -7.08 -4.63
N ASP A 109 8.88 -7.99 -4.24
CA ASP A 109 8.52 -8.19 -2.83
C ASP A 109 9.71 -8.75 -2.04
N THR A 110 10.50 -9.64 -2.66
CA THR A 110 11.70 -10.20 -2.02
C THR A 110 12.78 -9.15 -1.78
N ILE A 111 12.92 -8.16 -2.68
CA ILE A 111 13.85 -7.03 -2.52
C ILE A 111 13.39 -6.12 -1.37
N LEU A 112 12.10 -5.80 -1.32
CA LEU A 112 11.53 -5.01 -0.23
C LEU A 112 11.71 -5.72 1.12
N LEU A 113 11.39 -7.01 1.19
CA LEU A 113 11.57 -7.81 2.39
C LEU A 113 13.03 -7.84 2.84
N LYS A 114 13.97 -8.00 1.91
CA LYS A 114 15.41 -7.94 2.21
C LYS A 114 15.81 -6.57 2.78
N ASN A 115 15.32 -5.49 2.20
CA ASN A 115 15.60 -4.14 2.69
C ASN A 115 14.99 -3.86 4.09
N THR A 116 13.89 -4.53 4.44
CA THR A 116 13.25 -4.41 5.77
C THR A 116 13.94 -5.23 6.86
N GLY A 117 15.03 -5.95 6.57
CA GLY A 117 15.71 -6.81 7.54
C GLY A 117 14.93 -8.10 7.88
N PHE A 118 13.99 -8.50 7.03
CA PHE A 118 13.12 -9.66 7.27
C PHE A 118 13.90 -10.97 7.53
N SER A 119 15.05 -11.14 6.88
CA SER A 119 15.88 -12.35 7.01
C SER A 119 16.43 -12.59 8.42
N GLU A 120 16.48 -11.56 9.26
CA GLU A 120 17.01 -11.64 10.64
C GLU A 120 15.92 -11.96 11.68
N ARG A 121 14.69 -12.21 11.24
CA ARG A 121 13.56 -12.41 12.15
C ARG A 121 13.71 -13.73 12.91
N ASN A 122 13.85 -13.66 14.24
CA ASN A 122 13.82 -14.82 15.11
C ASN A 122 12.37 -15.35 15.24
N TYR A 123 12.10 -16.54 14.69
CA TYR A 123 10.78 -17.18 14.77
C TYR A 123 10.35 -17.55 16.19
N SER A 124 11.31 -17.64 17.12
CA SER A 124 11.07 -17.92 18.54
C SER A 124 10.99 -16.65 19.40
N ILE A 125 10.84 -15.45 18.81
CA ILE A 125 10.78 -14.18 19.57
C ILE A 125 9.71 -14.18 20.66
N ARG A 126 8.57 -14.87 20.45
CA ARG A 126 7.52 -14.98 21.48
C ARG A 126 7.97 -15.79 22.69
N GLU A 127 8.74 -16.84 22.46
CA GLU A 127 9.28 -17.67 23.54
C GLU A 127 10.33 -16.88 24.32
N ILE A 128 11.24 -16.19 23.61
CA ILE A 128 12.24 -15.31 24.21
C ILE A 128 11.57 -14.23 25.06
N LEU A 129 10.61 -13.49 24.51
CA LEU A 129 9.88 -12.45 25.25
C LEU A 129 9.15 -13.00 26.47
N ASN A 130 8.54 -14.18 26.37
CA ASN A 130 7.87 -14.81 27.50
C ASN A 130 8.89 -15.18 28.60
N THR A 131 10.05 -15.70 28.22
CA THR A 131 11.12 -16.02 29.17
C THR A 131 11.69 -14.77 29.82
N GLU A 132 11.96 -13.72 29.06
CA GLU A 132 12.46 -12.44 29.56
C GLU A 132 11.47 -11.78 30.51
N ASN A 133 10.18 -11.74 30.14
CA ASN A 133 9.13 -11.20 31.00
C ASN A 133 8.97 -12.02 32.28
N ALA A 134 9.04 -13.35 32.21
CA ALA A 134 8.96 -14.21 33.38
C ALA A 134 10.13 -13.95 34.34
N LEU A 135 11.36 -13.79 33.82
CA LEU A 135 12.55 -13.44 34.60
C LEU A 135 12.46 -12.04 35.19
N ALA A 136 11.96 -11.07 34.44
CA ALA A 136 11.75 -9.70 34.91
C ALA A 136 10.76 -9.66 36.07
N LEU A 137 9.67 -10.44 35.99
CA LEU A 137 8.69 -10.56 37.08
C LEU A 137 9.27 -11.29 38.30
N GLN A 138 10.11 -12.30 38.10
CA GLN A 138 10.76 -13.04 39.19
C GLN A 138 11.76 -12.16 39.96
N ASN A 139 12.47 -11.27 39.27
CA ASN A 139 13.50 -10.41 39.85
C ASN A 139 12.94 -9.13 40.51
N LYS A 140 11.66 -8.81 40.33
CA LYS A 140 11.01 -7.69 41.02
C LYS A 140 10.72 -8.06 42.48
N GLY A 141 11.22 -7.24 43.41
CA GLY A 141 10.90 -7.38 44.82
C GLY A 141 9.40 -7.17 45.10
N ARG A 142 8.87 -7.78 46.18
CA ARG A 142 7.44 -7.65 46.55
C ARG A 142 6.99 -6.20 46.77
N VAL A 143 7.91 -5.34 47.20
CA VAL A 143 7.67 -3.91 47.41
C VAL A 143 7.56 -3.18 46.06
N GLU A 144 8.44 -3.48 45.11
CA GLU A 144 8.41 -2.93 43.74
C GLU A 144 7.08 -3.25 43.05
N LEU A 145 6.64 -4.50 43.13
CA LEU A 145 5.35 -4.97 42.58
C LEU A 145 4.15 -4.25 43.21
N LEU A 146 4.22 -3.96 44.51
CA LEU A 146 3.16 -3.22 45.22
C LEU A 146 3.14 -1.74 44.79
N ILE A 147 4.30 -1.10 44.65
CA ILE A 147 4.42 0.29 44.20
C ILE A 147 3.90 0.41 42.76
N GLU A 148 4.30 -0.48 41.86
CA GLU A 148 3.85 -0.51 40.46
C GLU A 148 2.33 -0.72 40.35
N LYS A 149 1.74 -1.59 41.18
CA LYS A 149 0.29 -1.83 41.18
C LYS A 149 -0.51 -0.65 41.73
N LEU A 150 0.05 0.10 42.67
CA LEU A 150 -0.64 1.22 43.33
C LEU A 150 -0.45 2.56 42.61
N VAL A 151 0.73 2.79 42.02
CA VAL A 151 1.13 4.07 41.44
C VAL A 151 1.10 4.02 39.90
N GLY A 152 1.11 2.82 39.31
CA GLY A 152 1.39 2.63 37.89
C GLY A 152 2.89 2.69 37.62
N ASP A 153 3.34 2.04 36.56
CA ASP A 153 4.76 1.99 36.19
C ASP A 153 5.29 3.41 35.90
N SER A 154 6.29 3.85 36.68
CA SER A 154 6.88 5.20 36.61
C SER A 154 7.91 5.35 35.48
N SER A 155 8.23 4.27 34.76
CA SER A 155 9.16 4.30 33.60
C SER A 155 8.53 4.85 32.31
N ASN A 156 7.26 5.23 32.39
CA ASN A 156 6.44 5.66 31.26
C ASN A 156 6.61 7.13 30.88
N GLU A 157 7.84 7.61 30.70
CA GLU A 157 8.08 8.94 30.13
C GLU A 157 7.59 9.05 28.66
N ASN A 158 7.22 7.93 28.03
CA ASN A 158 6.74 7.84 26.64
C ASN A 158 5.35 7.17 26.50
N ILE A 159 4.47 7.17 27.50
CA ILE A 159 3.07 6.81 27.24
C ILE A 159 2.46 7.90 26.36
N LEU A 160 2.25 7.54 25.09
CA LEU A 160 1.51 8.33 24.13
C LEU A 160 0.03 8.32 24.51
N ASP A 161 -0.48 9.47 24.95
CA ASP A 161 -1.90 9.65 25.22
C ASP A 161 -2.72 9.40 23.94
N PRO A 162 -3.60 8.38 23.92
CA PRO A 162 -4.33 7.98 22.72
C PRO A 162 -5.29 9.07 22.25
N GLU A 163 -5.90 9.84 23.16
CA GLU A 163 -6.83 10.90 22.79
C GLU A 163 -6.09 12.09 22.18
N LYS A 164 -4.95 12.45 22.75
CA LYS A 164 -4.09 13.52 22.23
C LYS A 164 -3.55 13.19 20.84
N GLU A 165 -3.15 11.94 20.62
CA GLU A 165 -2.64 11.49 19.31
C GLU A 165 -3.75 11.42 18.26
N LEU A 166 -4.95 11.00 18.65
CA LEU A 166 -6.12 11.01 17.77
C LEU A 166 -6.45 12.44 17.31
N ARG A 167 -6.47 13.40 18.24
CA ARG A 167 -6.70 14.82 17.93
C ARG A 167 -5.64 15.37 16.99
N ARG A 168 -4.37 15.09 17.27
CA ARG A 168 -3.24 15.46 16.39
C ARG A 168 -3.39 14.88 14.98
N SER A 169 -3.94 13.67 14.85
CA SER A 169 -4.21 13.05 13.55
C SER A 169 -5.33 13.77 12.80
N GLN A 170 -6.45 14.03 13.48
CA GLN A 170 -7.60 14.74 12.92
C GLN A 170 -7.24 16.16 12.44
N GLU A 171 -6.46 16.90 13.24
CA GLU A 171 -6.00 18.25 12.89
C GLU A 171 -5.11 18.26 11.65
N LYS A 172 -4.19 17.28 11.51
CA LYS A 172 -3.33 17.16 10.33
C LYS A 172 -4.11 16.80 9.06
N ILE A 173 -5.10 15.93 9.20
CA ILE A 173 -6.01 15.57 8.10
C ILE A 173 -6.83 16.79 7.68
N ALA A 174 -7.40 17.54 8.63
CA ALA A 174 -8.21 18.73 8.36
C ALA A 174 -7.41 19.87 7.72
N THR A 175 -6.14 20.02 8.09
CA THR A 175 -5.24 21.05 7.53
C THR A 175 -4.69 20.66 6.15
N GLY A 176 -4.87 19.41 5.71
CA GLY A 176 -4.38 18.92 4.43
C GLY A 176 -2.85 18.77 4.38
N GLU A 177 -2.18 18.71 5.53
CA GLU A 177 -0.74 18.48 5.58
C GLU A 177 -0.44 16.99 5.29
N ASN A 178 0.06 16.71 4.09
CA ASN A 178 0.52 15.38 3.72
C ASN A 178 1.64 14.91 4.68
N PHE A 179 1.57 13.65 5.11
CA PHE A 179 2.51 12.98 6.04
C PHE A 179 4.01 13.09 5.64
N ILE A 180 4.31 13.57 4.43
CA ILE A 180 5.66 13.82 3.90
C ILE A 180 6.29 15.08 4.54
N LYS A 181 5.50 16.06 4.99
CA LYS A 181 6.03 17.35 5.50
C LYS A 181 6.42 17.32 6.98
N SER A 182 6.01 16.30 7.74
CA SER A 182 6.13 16.27 9.20
C SER A 182 7.49 15.84 9.77
N GLN A 183 8.50 15.61 8.93
CA GLN A 183 9.86 15.22 9.37
C GLN A 183 10.83 16.39 9.56
N LYS A 184 10.35 17.64 9.68
CA LYS A 184 11.25 18.74 10.05
C LYS A 184 11.20 18.97 11.56
N PRO A 185 12.32 18.80 12.29
CA PRO A 185 12.36 19.15 13.70
C PRO A 185 12.19 20.66 13.86
N VAL A 186 11.22 21.08 14.67
CA VAL A 186 11.01 22.49 15.03
C VAL A 186 11.93 22.83 16.20
N ILE A 187 12.98 23.60 15.94
CA ILE A 187 13.87 24.12 16.99
C ILE A 187 13.21 25.38 17.56
N ILE A 188 12.67 25.29 18.78
CA ILE A 188 12.17 26.47 19.50
C ILE A 188 13.33 27.04 20.33
N ARG A 189 13.87 28.20 19.94
CA ARG A 189 14.79 28.96 20.78
C ARG A 189 13.98 29.85 21.72
N ARG A 190 14.11 29.66 23.03
CA ARG A 190 13.61 30.64 24.01
C ARG A 190 14.39 31.92 23.85
N LEU A 191 13.69 33.03 23.58
CA LEU A 191 14.27 34.37 23.73
C LEU A 191 14.38 34.66 25.23
N LYS A 192 15.55 35.18 25.61
CA LYS A 192 15.93 35.51 26.99
C LYS A 192 15.31 36.82 27.43
#